data_AF-A0A1X7IXD8-F1
#
_entry.id   AF-A0A1X7IXD8-F1
#
_cell.length_a   1.000
_cell.length_b   1.000
_cell.length_c   1.000
_cell.angle_alpha   90.00
_cell.angle_beta   90.00
_cell.angle_gamma   90.00
#
_symmetry.space_group_name_H-M   'P 1'
#
loop_
_entity.id
_entity.type
_entity.pdbx_description
1 polymer ?
#
loop_
_entity_poly.entity_id
_entity_poly.type
_entity_poly.pdbx_seq_one_letter_code
_entity_poly.pdbx_strand_id
1 'polypeptide(L)'
;MKRFYFGLLVMVIVFLSACQSSEQLEPIKEETIDFDKKTALEMVEKKEKMIIDIALREKATRLEYKEIEKSFTKEFGGHAKTILSILFTNNMDSDPESDMDVAQHMLYPTVFHKGITITDAVIYKSYFENEFFNQTRLSIKEEYIGDDEKLKDWNREYFFTPNKNGEWELNGFSGVMNFLGEDYNMNYLELQR
;
A
#
# COMPACT_ATOMS: atom_id res chain seq x y z
N MET A 1 -4.67 51.93 24.21
CA MET A 1 -3.82 50.97 23.46
C MET A 1 -3.61 49.65 24.19
N LYS A 2 -2.98 49.58 25.38
CA LYS A 2 -2.74 48.31 26.13
C LYS A 2 -3.99 47.42 26.34
N ARG A 3 -5.16 48.01 26.66
CA ARG A 3 -6.42 47.27 26.85
C ARG A 3 -7.01 46.69 25.56
N PHE A 4 -6.74 47.32 24.42
CA PHE A 4 -7.21 46.86 23.10
C PHE A 4 -6.39 45.65 22.63
N TYR A 5 -5.06 45.70 22.79
CA TYR A 5 -4.18 44.56 22.51
C TYR A 5 -4.45 43.36 23.43
N PHE A 6 -4.83 43.60 24.69
CA PHE A 6 -5.21 42.53 25.61
C PHE A 6 -6.51 41.83 25.18
N GLY A 7 -7.53 42.59 24.74
CA GLY A 7 -8.76 42.01 24.19
C GLY A 7 -8.51 41.22 22.90
N LEU A 8 -7.62 41.70 22.03
CA LEU A 8 -7.25 41.01 20.81
C LEU A 8 -6.49 39.70 21.09
N LEU A 9 -5.60 39.70 22.09
CA LEU A 9 -4.85 38.51 22.51
C LEU A 9 -5.78 37.41 23.06
N VAL A 10 -6.76 37.79 23.89
CA VAL A 10 -7.75 36.84 24.43
C VAL A 10 -8.63 36.26 23.32
N MET A 11 -9.03 37.09 22.34
CA MET A 11 -9.82 36.63 21.20
C MET A 11 -9.02 35.63 20.34
N VAL A 12 -7.75 35.90 20.06
CA VAL A 12 -6.86 34.98 19.33
C VAL A 12 -6.67 33.66 20.07
N ILE A 13 -6.50 33.68 21.40
CA ILE A 13 -6.36 32.46 22.21
C ILE A 13 -7.63 31.61 22.14
N VAL A 14 -8.83 32.22 22.20
CA VAL A 14 -10.12 31.50 22.09
C VAL A 14 -10.34 30.92 20.69
N PHE A 15 -9.94 31.62 19.63
CA PHE A 15 -10.00 31.09 18.26
C PHE A 15 -8.98 29.96 18.02
N LEU A 16 -7.82 29.98 18.68
CA LEU A 16 -6.81 28.92 18.58
C LEU A 16 -7.17 27.68 19.42
N SER A 17 -7.89 27.83 20.54
CA SER A 17 -8.34 26.69 21.36
C SER A 17 -9.65 26.04 20.87
N ALA A 18 -10.43 26.73 20.03
CA ALA A 18 -11.63 26.16 19.40
C ALA A 18 -11.33 25.12 18.30
N CYS A 19 -10.06 24.93 17.92
CA CYS A 19 -9.63 23.92 16.94
C CYS A 19 -9.21 22.58 17.56
N GLN A 20 -9.44 22.34 18.86
CA GLN A 20 -8.90 21.17 19.57
C GLN A 20 -9.93 20.15 20.07
N SER A 21 -11.14 20.11 19.51
CA SER A 21 -12.10 19.05 19.83
C SER A 21 -12.77 18.48 18.59
N SER A 22 -12.00 17.82 17.72
CA SER A 22 -12.54 16.60 17.15
C SER A 22 -12.33 15.54 18.23
N GLU A 23 -13.38 15.21 19.00
CA GLU A 23 -13.35 14.01 19.82
C GLU A 23 -12.99 12.85 18.90
N GLN A 24 -11.75 12.37 19.01
CA GLN A 24 -11.31 11.22 18.26
C GLN A 24 -12.05 10.04 18.86
N LEU A 25 -12.86 9.36 18.05
CA LEU A 25 -13.55 8.15 18.50
C LEU A 25 -12.51 7.17 19.01
N GLU A 26 -12.58 6.82 20.29
CA GLU A 26 -11.71 5.83 20.90
C GLU A 26 -12.42 4.47 20.92
N PRO A 27 -11.70 3.38 20.64
CA PRO A 27 -12.26 2.04 20.73
C PRO A 27 -12.52 1.66 22.19
N ILE A 28 -13.66 1.02 22.46
CA ILE A 28 -14.00 0.46 23.77
C ILE A 28 -13.23 -0.84 24.06
N LYS A 29 -12.69 -1.48 23.01
CA LYS A 29 -11.90 -2.69 23.09
C LYS A 29 -11.03 -2.85 21.85
N GLU A 30 -9.82 -3.35 22.05
CA GLU A 30 -8.92 -3.74 20.97
C GLU A 30 -8.44 -5.17 21.16
N GLU A 31 -8.27 -5.88 20.06
CA GLU A 31 -7.71 -7.23 20.02
C GLU A 31 -6.62 -7.30 18.97
N THR A 32 -5.51 -7.95 19.31
CA THR A 32 -4.46 -8.33 18.36
C THR A 32 -4.35 -9.84 18.37
N ILE A 33 -4.40 -10.45 17.20
CA ILE A 33 -4.40 -11.91 17.02
C ILE A 33 -3.29 -12.24 16.03
N ASP A 34 -2.38 -13.14 16.42
CA ASP A 34 -1.33 -13.63 15.53
C ASP A 34 -1.94 -14.28 14.28
N PHE A 35 -1.40 -13.94 13.13
CA PHE A 35 -1.76 -14.53 11.85
C PHE A 35 -0.65 -15.47 11.38
N ASP A 36 -1.04 -16.55 10.70
CA ASP A 36 -0.09 -17.53 10.20
C ASP A 36 0.85 -16.90 9.18
N LYS A 37 2.14 -16.79 9.53
CA LYS A 37 3.15 -16.12 8.69
C LYS A 37 3.37 -16.81 7.34
N LYS A 38 3.14 -18.12 7.26
CA LYS A 38 3.23 -18.85 5.98
C LYS A 38 2.10 -18.42 5.04
N THR A 39 0.89 -18.37 5.54
CA THR A 39 -0.28 -17.86 4.80
C THR A 39 -0.08 -16.39 4.42
N ALA A 40 0.46 -15.58 5.33
CA ALA A 40 0.80 -14.19 5.05
C ALA A 40 1.79 -14.05 3.87
N LEU A 41 2.85 -14.86 3.87
CA LEU A 41 3.83 -14.92 2.78
C LEU A 41 3.15 -15.28 1.45
N GLU A 42 2.35 -16.35 1.41
CA GLU A 42 1.65 -16.79 0.20
C GLU A 42 0.71 -15.70 -0.35
N MET A 43 0.04 -14.96 0.54
CA MET A 43 -0.83 -13.84 0.16
C MET A 43 -0.06 -12.68 -0.47
N VAL A 44 1.08 -12.31 0.09
CA VAL A 44 1.94 -11.21 -0.41
C VAL A 44 2.60 -11.62 -1.72
N GLU A 45 3.26 -12.79 -1.77
CA GLU A 45 3.97 -13.29 -2.95
C GLU A 45 3.05 -13.34 -4.17
N LYS A 46 1.81 -13.80 -3.98
CA LYS A 46 0.83 -13.86 -5.07
C LYS A 46 0.55 -12.49 -5.69
N LYS A 47 0.40 -11.44 -4.87
CA LYS A 47 0.10 -10.09 -5.34
C LYS A 47 1.31 -9.44 -5.99
N GLU A 48 2.47 -9.56 -5.36
CA GLU A 48 3.71 -9.01 -5.91
C GLU A 48 4.09 -9.66 -7.23
N LYS A 49 3.95 -10.98 -7.35
CA LYS A 49 4.20 -11.70 -8.60
C LYS A 49 3.36 -11.16 -9.76
N MET A 50 2.08 -10.84 -9.52
CA MET A 50 1.22 -10.27 -10.57
C MET A 50 1.71 -8.89 -11.03
N ILE A 51 2.17 -8.04 -10.10
CA ILE A 51 2.71 -6.71 -10.42
C ILE A 51 4.01 -6.85 -11.22
N ILE A 52 4.90 -7.76 -10.78
CA ILE A 52 6.17 -8.07 -11.43
C ILE A 52 5.96 -8.62 -12.85
N ASP A 53 5.02 -9.54 -13.03
CA ASP A 53 4.72 -10.16 -14.33
C ASP A 53 4.23 -9.13 -15.35
N ILE A 54 3.65 -8.00 -14.91
CA ILE A 54 3.36 -6.85 -15.77
C ILE A 54 4.61 -6.01 -15.97
N ALA A 55 5.38 -5.76 -14.91
CA ALA A 55 6.57 -4.92 -14.93
C ALA A 55 7.63 -5.37 -15.94
N LEU A 56 7.75 -6.68 -16.13
CA LEU A 56 8.69 -7.29 -17.06
C LEU A 56 8.22 -7.25 -18.52
N ARG A 57 7.01 -6.75 -18.80
CA ARG A 57 6.49 -6.60 -20.15
C ARG A 57 6.83 -5.21 -20.68
N GLU A 58 7.09 -5.13 -21.98
CA GLU A 58 7.18 -3.83 -22.68
C GLU A 58 5.79 -3.28 -23.01
N LYS A 59 4.89 -4.18 -23.44
CA LYS A 59 3.54 -3.87 -23.89
C LYS A 59 2.59 -5.04 -23.68
N ALA A 60 1.29 -4.78 -23.75
CA ALA A 60 0.25 -5.79 -23.79
C ALA A 60 -0.73 -5.49 -24.93
N THR A 61 -1.11 -6.52 -25.69
CA THR A 61 -2.23 -6.40 -26.62
C THR A 61 -3.53 -6.11 -25.86
N ARG A 62 -4.54 -5.58 -26.56
CA ARG A 62 -5.85 -5.32 -25.94
C ARG A 62 -6.51 -6.57 -25.35
N LEU A 63 -6.30 -7.74 -25.95
CA LEU A 63 -6.82 -9.00 -25.43
C LEU A 63 -6.09 -9.39 -24.13
N GLU A 64 -4.77 -9.27 -24.10
CA GLU A 64 -3.98 -9.52 -22.89
C GLU A 64 -4.34 -8.55 -21.77
N TYR A 65 -4.50 -7.26 -22.08
CA TYR A 65 -4.92 -6.27 -21.07
C TYR A 65 -6.27 -6.63 -20.45
N LYS A 66 -7.24 -7.12 -21.23
CA LYS A 66 -8.54 -7.56 -20.67
C LYS A 66 -8.41 -8.76 -19.73
N GLU A 67 -7.56 -9.72 -20.08
CA GLU A 67 -7.31 -10.88 -19.19
C GLU A 67 -6.54 -10.45 -17.93
N ILE A 68 -5.59 -9.52 -18.07
CA ILE A 68 -4.90 -8.88 -16.95
C ILE A 68 -5.92 -8.17 -16.05
N GLU A 69 -6.77 -7.31 -16.60
CA GLU A 69 -7.81 -6.58 -15.86
C GLU A 69 -8.74 -7.52 -15.09
N LYS A 70 -9.15 -8.63 -15.72
CA LYS A 70 -9.97 -9.65 -15.06
C LYS A 70 -9.25 -10.32 -13.90
N SER A 71 -8.00 -10.73 -14.10
CA SER A 71 -7.18 -11.35 -13.04
C SER A 71 -6.89 -10.39 -11.90
N PHE A 72 -6.56 -9.14 -12.21
CA PHE A 72 -6.33 -8.09 -11.22
C PHE A 72 -7.59 -7.74 -10.45
N THR A 73 -8.74 -7.65 -11.11
CA THR A 73 -10.02 -7.42 -10.43
C THR A 73 -10.34 -8.53 -9.43
N LYS A 74 -9.98 -9.78 -9.75
CA LYS A 74 -10.16 -10.90 -8.82
C LYS A 74 -9.28 -10.77 -7.57
N GLU A 75 -8.05 -10.27 -7.72
CA GLU A 75 -7.06 -10.28 -6.64
C GLU A 75 -6.95 -8.97 -5.87
N PHE A 76 -7.22 -7.83 -6.52
CA PHE A 76 -7.11 -6.49 -5.96
C PHE A 76 -8.47 -5.78 -5.86
N GLY A 77 -9.54 -6.44 -6.30
CA GLY A 77 -10.92 -5.95 -6.21
C GLY A 77 -11.07 -4.52 -6.71
N GLY A 78 -11.59 -3.63 -5.85
CA GLY A 78 -11.87 -2.24 -6.20
C GLY A 78 -10.63 -1.43 -6.62
N HIS A 79 -9.43 -1.85 -6.20
CA HIS A 79 -8.18 -1.14 -6.48
C HIS A 79 -7.52 -1.56 -7.80
N ALA A 80 -8.01 -2.63 -8.45
CA ALA A 80 -7.42 -3.18 -9.67
C ALA A 80 -7.25 -2.14 -10.77
N LYS A 81 -8.29 -1.35 -11.05
CA LYS A 81 -8.26 -0.32 -12.10
C LYS A 81 -7.23 0.77 -11.80
N THR A 82 -7.14 1.21 -10.54
CA THR A 82 -6.17 2.22 -10.11
C THR A 82 -4.75 1.69 -10.27
N ILE A 83 -4.48 0.47 -9.82
CA ILE A 83 -3.17 -0.17 -9.98
C ILE A 83 -2.82 -0.26 -11.47
N LEU A 84 -3.70 -0.80 -12.31
CA LEU A 84 -3.46 -0.94 -13.75
C LEU A 84 -3.24 0.40 -14.45
N SER A 85 -3.91 1.47 -14.01
CA SER A 85 -3.69 2.82 -14.57
C SER A 85 -2.32 3.41 -14.25
N ILE A 86 -1.64 2.91 -13.21
CA ILE A 86 -0.24 3.25 -12.90
C ILE A 86 0.69 2.40 -13.79
N LEU A 87 0.32 1.15 -14.06
CA LEU A 87 1.15 0.20 -14.79
C LEU A 87 1.12 0.38 -16.30
N PHE A 88 0.01 0.84 -16.87
CA PHE A 88 -0.16 1.02 -18.30
C PHE A 88 -0.32 2.50 -18.65
N THR A 89 0.47 2.96 -19.61
CA THR A 89 0.34 4.28 -20.19
C THR A 89 -0.85 4.28 -21.16
N ASN A 90 -1.90 5.04 -20.82
CA ASN A 90 -2.97 5.33 -21.77
C ASN A 90 -2.46 6.34 -22.80
N ASN A 91 -1.94 5.88 -23.93
CA ASN A 91 -1.74 6.77 -25.07
C ASN A 91 -3.10 7.15 -25.65
N MET A 92 -3.61 8.33 -25.28
CA MET A 92 -4.87 8.86 -25.82
C MET A 92 -4.80 9.11 -27.34
N ASP A 93 -3.59 9.20 -27.89
CA ASP A 93 -3.32 9.45 -29.32
C ASP A 93 -3.03 8.18 -30.14
N SER A 94 -3.00 6.99 -29.51
CA SER A 94 -2.78 5.74 -30.24
C SER A 94 -4.08 5.17 -30.82
N ASP A 95 -3.95 4.42 -31.91
CA ASP A 95 -5.06 3.68 -32.52
C ASP A 95 -5.80 2.87 -31.44
N PRO A 96 -7.14 2.90 -31.37
CA PRO A 96 -7.90 2.07 -30.42
C PRO A 96 -7.65 0.55 -30.54
N GLU A 97 -7.00 0.09 -31.61
CA GLU A 97 -6.52 -1.28 -31.80
C GLU A 97 -5.02 -1.48 -31.48
N SER A 98 -4.30 -0.44 -31.04
CA SER A 98 -2.88 -0.54 -30.69
C SER A 98 -2.64 -1.30 -29.38
N ASP A 99 -1.44 -1.85 -29.27
CA ASP A 99 -0.93 -2.36 -27.99
C ASP A 99 -0.86 -1.24 -26.94
N MET A 100 -0.99 -1.63 -25.68
CA MET A 100 -0.84 -0.75 -24.52
C MET A 100 0.58 -0.85 -23.97
N ASP A 101 1.28 0.28 -23.94
CA ASP A 101 2.63 0.34 -23.39
C ASP A 101 2.60 0.25 -21.86
N VAL A 102 3.53 -0.51 -21.30
CA VAL A 102 3.76 -0.58 -19.87
C VAL A 102 4.60 0.62 -19.45
N ALA A 103 4.17 1.32 -18.41
CA ALA A 103 4.91 2.41 -17.80
C ALA A 103 6.08 1.86 -16.97
N GLN A 104 7.05 1.26 -17.66
CA GLN A 104 8.17 0.55 -17.06
C GLN A 104 8.93 1.41 -16.05
N HIS A 105 8.96 2.73 -16.21
CA HIS A 105 9.61 3.68 -15.30
C HIS A 105 8.84 3.99 -14.01
N MET A 106 7.53 3.70 -13.97
CA MET A 106 6.69 3.86 -12.77
C MET A 106 6.63 2.58 -11.93
N LEU A 107 7.21 1.50 -12.45
CA LEU A 107 7.21 0.19 -11.87
C LEU A 107 8.41 0.01 -10.94
N TYR A 108 8.15 0.23 -9.66
CA TYR A 108 9.05 -0.18 -8.59
C TYR A 108 8.51 -1.47 -7.99
N PRO A 109 8.80 -2.65 -8.55
CA PRO A 109 8.72 -3.85 -7.75
C PRO A 109 9.75 -3.61 -6.64
N THR A 110 9.31 -3.30 -5.43
CA THR A 110 10.23 -3.24 -4.30
C THR A 110 10.63 -4.69 -4.09
N VAL A 111 11.78 -5.02 -4.68
CA VAL A 111 12.15 -6.36 -5.12
C VAL A 111 12.29 -7.28 -3.92
N PHE A 112 11.91 -8.55 -4.10
CA PHE A 112 12.33 -9.69 -3.28
C PHE A 112 13.87 -9.76 -3.17
N HIS A 113 14.45 -8.94 -2.32
CA HIS A 113 15.85 -9.03 -1.98
C HIS A 113 16.07 -10.25 -1.11
N LYS A 114 17.15 -10.99 -1.33
CA LYS A 114 17.59 -12.01 -0.37
C LYS A 114 17.79 -11.33 1.00
N GLY A 115 17.00 -11.74 1.99
CA GLY A 115 16.98 -11.09 3.30
C GLY A 115 15.75 -10.22 3.57
N ILE A 116 14.85 -9.98 2.60
CA ILE A 116 13.50 -9.50 2.92
C ILE A 116 12.65 -10.69 3.33
N THR A 117 11.99 -10.58 4.49
CA THR A 117 11.12 -11.64 4.99
C THR A 117 9.94 -11.07 5.77
N ILE A 118 8.87 -11.87 5.90
CA ILE A 118 7.71 -11.54 6.72
C ILE A 118 8.12 -11.65 8.20
N THR A 119 8.31 -10.52 8.86
CA THR A 119 8.68 -10.48 10.27
C THR A 119 7.48 -10.45 11.19
N ASP A 120 6.35 -9.91 10.73
CA ASP A 120 5.12 -9.85 11.52
C ASP A 120 3.86 -10.04 10.67
N ALA A 121 2.84 -10.64 11.26
CA ALA A 121 1.54 -10.84 10.63
C ALA A 121 0.46 -10.93 11.72
N VAL A 122 -0.44 -9.96 11.76
CA VAL A 122 -1.39 -9.80 12.86
C VAL A 122 -2.74 -9.28 12.37
N ILE A 123 -3.81 -9.78 12.96
CA ILE A 123 -5.16 -9.23 12.80
C ILE A 123 -5.41 -8.28 13.96
N TYR A 124 -5.64 -7.02 13.62
CA TYR A 124 -6.12 -5.99 14.53
C TYR A 124 -7.64 -5.87 14.43
N LYS A 125 -8.30 -5.84 15.59
CA LYS A 125 -9.72 -5.51 15.70
C LYS A 125 -9.92 -4.39 16.70
N SER A 126 -10.68 -3.38 16.30
CA SER A 126 -11.07 -2.28 17.17
C SER A 126 -12.59 -2.23 17.22
N TYR A 127 -13.13 -2.24 18.43
CA TYR A 127 -14.56 -2.24 18.72
C TYR A 127 -14.95 -0.87 19.27
N PHE A 128 -16.05 -0.31 18.81
CA PHE A 128 -16.57 0.98 19.24
C PHE A 128 -17.99 0.83 19.79
N GLU A 129 -18.47 1.84 20.53
CA GLU A 129 -19.85 1.82 21.06
C GLU A 129 -20.89 1.66 19.95
N ASN A 130 -20.68 2.31 18.80
CA ASN A 130 -21.45 2.07 17.61
C ASN A 130 -20.72 1.06 16.72
N GLU A 131 -21.32 -0.13 16.56
CA GLU A 131 -20.77 -1.23 15.79
C GLU A 131 -20.46 -0.90 14.32
N PHE A 132 -21.10 0.14 13.77
CA PHE A 132 -20.79 0.65 12.44
C PHE A 132 -19.32 1.08 12.29
N PHE A 133 -18.68 1.52 13.38
CA PHE A 133 -17.28 1.92 13.39
C PHE A 133 -16.33 0.77 13.71
N ASN A 134 -16.81 -0.45 13.96
CA ASN A 134 -15.93 -1.59 14.21
C ASN A 134 -15.00 -1.81 13.02
N GLN A 135 -13.72 -2.02 13.31
CA GLN A 135 -12.69 -2.21 12.30
C GLN A 135 -12.03 -3.57 12.49
N THR A 136 -11.69 -4.19 11.37
CA THR A 136 -10.88 -5.40 11.32
C THR A 136 -9.89 -5.24 10.18
N ARG A 137 -8.60 -5.37 10.49
CA ARG A 137 -7.51 -5.20 9.54
C ARG A 137 -6.47 -6.28 9.78
N LEU A 138 -6.03 -6.93 8.72
CA LEU A 138 -4.83 -7.76 8.74
C LEU A 138 -3.65 -6.88 8.32
N SER A 139 -2.62 -6.85 9.15
CA SER A 139 -1.32 -6.29 8.83
C SER A 139 -0.31 -7.40 8.57
N ILE A 140 0.48 -7.26 7.51
CA ILE A 140 1.59 -8.15 7.18
C ILE A 140 2.83 -7.29 6.95
N LYS A 141 3.86 -7.47 7.78
CA LYS A 141 5.09 -6.67 7.74
C LYS A 141 6.25 -7.48 7.17
N GLU A 142 6.93 -6.88 6.21
CA GLU A 142 8.20 -7.31 5.67
C GLU A 142 9.32 -6.40 6.16
N GLU A 143 10.46 -6.98 6.50
CA GLU A 143 11.67 -6.23 6.86
C GLU A 143 12.91 -6.87 6.24
N TYR A 144 13.92 -6.05 6.02
CA TYR A 144 15.24 -6.52 5.61
C TYR A 144 16.05 -6.99 6.83
N ILE A 145 16.48 -8.25 6.80
CA ILE A 145 17.27 -8.92 7.85
C ILE A 145 18.66 -9.36 7.35
N GLY A 146 19.10 -8.88 6.19
CA GLY A 146 20.42 -9.17 5.65
C GLY A 146 21.47 -8.13 6.04
N ASP A 147 22.65 -8.22 5.41
CA ASP A 147 23.84 -7.42 5.75
C ASP A 147 24.12 -6.26 4.77
N ASP A 148 23.23 -6.00 3.80
CA ASP A 148 23.34 -4.86 2.88
C ASP A 148 22.95 -3.56 3.58
N GLU A 149 23.96 -2.74 3.87
CA GLU A 149 23.77 -1.42 4.48
C GLU A 149 22.88 -0.47 3.65
N LYS A 150 22.75 -0.68 2.32
CA LYS A 150 21.81 0.11 1.48
C LYS A 150 20.34 -0.19 1.79
N LEU A 151 20.06 -1.33 2.42
CA LEU A 151 18.72 -1.79 2.79
C LEU A 151 18.48 -1.75 4.30
N LYS A 152 19.40 -1.14 5.05
CA LYS A 152 19.23 -0.94 6.48
C LYS A 152 17.92 -0.20 6.77
N ASP A 153 17.19 -0.69 7.77
CA ASP A 153 15.88 -0.19 8.21
C ASP A 153 14.77 -0.27 7.13
N TRP A 154 15.03 -0.93 6.00
CA TRP A 154 14.00 -1.16 4.98
C TRP A 154 12.88 -2.02 5.56
N ASN A 155 11.64 -1.56 5.37
CA ASN A 155 10.45 -2.27 5.75
C ASN A 155 9.27 -1.88 4.85
N ARG A 156 8.29 -2.78 4.80
CA ARG A 156 7.03 -2.59 4.10
C ARG A 156 5.92 -3.30 4.86
N GLU A 157 4.80 -2.65 5.02
CA GLU A 157 3.64 -3.17 5.73
C GLU A 157 2.42 -3.14 4.81
N TYR A 158 1.83 -4.30 4.56
CA TYR A 158 0.63 -4.48 3.77
C TYR A 158 -0.60 -4.50 4.66
N PHE A 159 -1.67 -3.91 4.14
CA PHE A 159 -2.90 -3.72 4.89
C PHE A 159 -4.07 -4.31 4.15
N PHE A 160 -4.73 -5.25 4.82
CA PHE A 160 -5.88 -5.96 4.28
C PHE A 160 -7.10 -5.71 5.13
N THR A 161 -8.26 -5.64 4.48
CA THR A 161 -9.57 -5.55 5.13
C THR A 161 -10.48 -6.66 4.60
N PRO A 162 -11.38 -7.20 5.42
CA PRO A 162 -12.30 -8.23 4.97
C PRO A 162 -13.33 -7.62 4.01
N ASN A 163 -13.54 -8.28 2.87
CA ASN A 163 -14.61 -7.93 1.93
C ASN A 163 -15.97 -8.50 2.41
N LYS A 164 -17.03 -8.30 1.61
CA LYS A 164 -18.39 -8.77 1.93
C LYS A 164 -18.51 -10.30 2.09
N ASN A 165 -17.56 -11.06 1.54
CA ASN A 165 -17.51 -12.52 1.62
C ASN A 165 -16.63 -13.01 2.79
N GLY A 166 -16.01 -12.09 3.55
CA GLY A 166 -15.07 -12.42 4.63
C GLY A 166 -13.65 -12.76 4.13
N GLU A 167 -13.35 -12.52 2.86
CA GLU A 167 -12.00 -12.71 2.31
C GLU A 167 -11.16 -11.44 2.46
N TRP A 168 -9.84 -11.60 2.60
CA TRP A 168 -8.91 -10.48 2.74
C TRP A 168 -8.66 -9.76 1.41
N GLU A 169 -9.02 -8.48 1.34
CA GLU A 169 -8.75 -7.59 0.21
C GLU A 169 -7.63 -6.61 0.56
N LEU A 170 -6.66 -6.41 -0.34
CA LEU A 170 -5.58 -5.45 -0.14
C LEU A 170 -6.15 -4.02 -0.23
N ASN A 171 -6.02 -3.26 0.85
CA ASN A 171 -6.46 -1.87 0.93
C ASN A 171 -5.29 -0.89 0.71
N GLY A 172 -4.06 -1.31 0.98
CA GLY A 172 -2.87 -0.48 0.72
C GLY A 172 -1.61 -1.03 1.34
N PHE A 173 -0.54 -0.26 1.27
CA PHE A 173 0.74 -0.55 1.90
C PHE A 173 1.40 0.73 2.39
N SER A 174 2.34 0.60 3.31
CA SER A 174 3.25 1.66 3.75
C SER A 174 4.66 1.10 3.90
N GLY A 175 5.67 1.96 3.99
CA GLY A 175 7.04 1.49 4.17
C GLY A 175 8.08 2.51 3.76
N VAL A 176 9.34 2.07 3.75
CA VAL A 176 10.48 2.86 3.34
C VAL A 176 10.73 2.66 1.85
N MET A 177 10.60 3.74 1.08
CA MET A 177 11.01 3.75 -0.33
C MET A 177 12.51 4.00 -0.41
N ASN A 178 13.27 3.11 -1.05
CA ASN A 178 14.71 3.30 -1.21
C ASN A 178 15.02 4.14 -2.46
N PHE A 179 14.99 5.47 -2.33
CA PHE A 179 15.33 6.42 -3.41
C PHE A 179 16.77 6.96 -3.32
N LEU A 180 17.65 6.35 -2.53
CA LEU A 180 18.96 6.93 -2.25
C LEU A 180 19.98 6.63 -3.38
N GLY A 181 19.96 7.47 -4.42
CA GLY A 181 21.21 8.02 -4.98
C GLY A 181 21.77 7.45 -6.29
N GLU A 182 21.08 6.59 -7.03
CA GLU A 182 21.51 6.18 -8.38
C GLU A 182 20.34 6.26 -9.39
N ASP A 183 20.71 6.38 -10.67
CA ASP A 183 19.75 6.35 -11.78
C ASP A 183 18.76 5.20 -11.63
N TYR A 184 17.53 5.47 -12.06
CA TYR A 184 16.46 4.50 -12.14
C TYR A 184 16.95 3.13 -12.64
N ASN A 185 17.00 2.13 -11.75
CA ASN A 185 17.49 0.79 -12.08
C ASN A 185 16.36 -0.24 -11.92
N MET A 186 15.73 -0.59 -13.05
CA MET A 186 14.75 -1.69 -13.15
C MET A 186 15.39 -3.06 -12.97
N ASN A 187 16.71 -3.15 -13.04
CA ASN A 187 17.37 -4.42 -12.82
C ASN A 187 17.22 -4.76 -11.35
N TYR A 188 16.48 -5.84 -11.12
CA TYR A 188 16.47 -6.58 -9.88
C TYR A 188 17.87 -6.52 -9.22
N LEU A 189 17.93 -6.15 -7.94
CA LEU A 189 19.07 -6.54 -7.12
C LEU A 189 19.17 -8.06 -7.27
N GLU A 190 20.25 -8.54 -7.90
CA GLU A 190 20.34 -9.90 -8.40
C GLU A 190 19.88 -10.89 -7.32
N LEU A 191 18.83 -11.66 -7.62
CA LEU A 191 18.46 -12.82 -6.83
C LEU A 191 19.64 -13.80 -6.91
N GLN A 192 20.54 -13.75 -5.93
CA GLN A 192 21.56 -14.80 -5.80
C GLN A 192 20.86 -16.12 -5.50
N ARG A 193 20.71 -16.92 -6.56
CA ARG A 193 20.29 -18.33 -6.50
C ARG A 193 21.30 -19.17 -5.75
#